data_AF-A0A3D3R9V1-F1
#
_entry.id   AF-A0A3D3R9V1-F1
#
_cell.length_a   1.000
_cell.length_b   1.000
_cell.length_c   1.000
_cell.angle_alpha   90.00
_cell.angle_beta   90.00
_cell.angle_gamma   90.00
#
_symmetry.space_group_name_H-M   'P 1'
#
loop_
_entity.id
_entity.type
_entity.pdbx_description
1 polymer ?
#
loop_
_entity_poly.entity_id
_entity_poly.type
_entity_poly.pdbx_seq_one_letter_code
_entity_poly.pdbx_strand_id
1 'polypeptide(L)' 'MSITSATASELLAKMNAGEVSSEEITAACLQEIARRDDSINAFLSLQGETALETAP' A
#
# COMPACT_ATOMS: atom_id res chain seq x y z
N MET A 1 9.72 -10.08 2.37
CA MET A 1 9.41 -8.97 3.29
C MET A 1 8.66 -7.95 2.49
N SER A 2 7.41 -7.66 2.85
CA SER A 2 6.57 -6.74 2.07
C SER A 2 6.92 -5.30 2.41
N ILE A 3 6.88 -4.40 1.44
CA ILE A 3 7.11 -2.95 1.65
C ILE A 3 6.19 -2.38 2.75
N THR A 4 5.02 -2.99 2.94
CA THR A 4 4.01 -2.64 3.95
C THR A 4 4.42 -2.90 5.40
N SER A 5 5.55 -3.58 5.66
CA SER A 5 6.07 -3.74 7.02
C SER A 5 6.93 -2.57 7.50
N ALA A 6 7.28 -1.63 6.61
CA ALA A 6 7.99 -0.41 6.97
C ALA A 6 7.02 0.63 7.57
N THR A 7 7.52 1.46 8.46
CA THR A 7 6.80 2.62 8.98
C THR A 7 6.56 3.66 7.89
N ALA A 8 5.58 4.54 8.09
CA ALA A 8 5.31 5.64 7.16
C ALA A 8 6.56 6.51 6.91
N SER A 9 7.39 6.75 7.93
CA SER A 9 8.62 7.53 7.80
C SER A 9 9.69 6.81 6.96
N GLU A 10 9.82 5.50 7.10
CA GLU A 10 10.74 4.70 6.27
C GLU A 10 10.27 4.62 4.82
N LEU A 11 8.96 4.49 4.59
CA LEU A 11 8.38 4.53 3.24
C LEU A 11 8.61 5.89 2.57
N LEU A 12 8.42 6.99 3.30
CA LEU A 12 8.70 8.32 2.80
C LEU A 12 10.19 8.52 2.49
N ALA A 13 11.08 8.01 3.34
CA ALA A 13 12.52 8.06 3.09
C ALA A 13 12.90 7.30 1.81
N LYS A 14 12.33 6.11 1.60
CA LYS A 14 12.54 5.31 0.38
C LYS A 14 11.97 5.98 -0.87
N MET A 15 10.80 6.62 -0.76
CA MET A 15 10.24 7.44 -1.86
C MET A 15 11.17 8.60 -2.22
N ASN A 16 11.66 9.33 -1.22
CA ASN A 16 12.60 10.43 -1.45
C ASN A 16 13.95 9.96 -2.02
N ALA A 17 14.37 8.73 -1.69
CA ALA A 17 15.55 8.10 -2.27
C ALA A 17 15.32 7.56 -3.70
N GLY A 18 14.07 7.56 -4.19
CA GLY A 18 13.70 7.00 -5.48
C GLY A 18 13.73 5.46 -5.52
N GLU A 19 13.75 4.81 -4.36
CA GLU A 19 13.79 3.35 -4.25
C GLU A 19 12.41 2.70 -4.46
N VAL A 20 11.34 3.46 -4.20
CA VAL A 20 9.94 3.00 -4.30
C VAL A 20 9.05 4.17 -4.72
N SER A 21 8.00 3.93 -5.50
CA SER A 21 7.00 4.93 -5.88
C SER A 21 5.76 4.90 -4.98
N SER A 22 4.96 5.97 -5.04
CA SER A 22 3.65 6.04 -4.39
C SER A 22 2.71 4.94 -4.90
N GLU A 23 2.76 4.66 -6.20
CA GLU A 23 2.03 3.57 -6.85
C GLU A 23 2.45 2.20 -6.30
N GLU A 24 3.75 1.94 -6.15
CA GLU A 24 4.26 0.67 -5.63
C GLU A 24 3.85 0.44 -4.17
N ILE A 25 3.88 1.48 -3.34
CA ILE A 25 3.41 1.43 -1.95
C ILE A 25 1.90 1.14 -1.92
N THR A 26 1.13 1.85 -2.74
CA THR A 26 -0.34 1.73 -2.79
C THR A 26 -0.74 0.34 -3.26
N ALA A 27 -0.13 -0.17 -4.34
CA ALA A 27 -0.37 -1.51 -4.85
C ALA A 27 -0.05 -2.59 -3.82
N ALA A 28 1.06 -2.44 -3.08
CA ALA A 28 1.42 -3.40 -2.04
C ALA A 28 0.45 -3.40 -0.85
N CYS A 29 -0.08 -2.24 -0.47
CA CYS A 29 -1.14 -2.14 0.54
C CYS A 29 -2.40 -2.87 0.07
N LEU A 30 -2.85 -2.63 -1.16
CA LEU A 30 -4.03 -3.31 -1.73
C LEU A 30 -3.84 -4.83 -1.79
N GLN A 31 -2.64 -5.30 -2.14
CA GLN A 31 -2.32 -6.72 -2.18
C GLN A 31 -2.40 -7.39 -0.79
N GLU A 32 -1.91 -6.72 0.26
CA GLU A 32 -1.99 -7.26 1.61
C GLU A 32 -3.41 -7.25 2.18
N ILE A 33 -4.22 -6.26 1.80
CA ILE A 33 -5.67 -6.26 2.09
C ILE A 33 -6.31 -7.47 1.42
N ALA A 34 -6.14 -7.65 0.10
CA ALA A 34 -6.70 -8.78 -0.63
C ALA A 34 -6.28 -10.15 -0.06
N ARG A 35 -5.07 -10.24 0.50
CA ARG A 35 -4.55 -11.48 1.09
C ARG A 35 -5.13 -11.83 2.46
N ARG A 36 -5.45 -10.83 3.28
CA ARG A 36 -5.77 -11.02 4.70
C ARG A 36 -7.21 -10.68 5.06
N ASP A 37 -7.82 -9.76 4.32
CA ASP A 37 -9.12 -9.21 4.69
C ASP A 37 -10.26 -10.22 4.57
N ASP A 38 -10.12 -11.26 3.74
CA ASP A 38 -11.08 -12.38 3.72
C ASP A 38 -11.19 -13.08 5.09
N SER A 39 -10.08 -13.15 5.83
CA SER A 39 -10.03 -13.76 7.17
C SER A 39 -10.33 -12.78 8.31
N ILE A 40 -10.05 -11.49 8.14
CA ILE A 40 -10.15 -10.49 9.21
C ILE A 40 -11.45 -9.70 9.11
N ASN A 41 -11.96 -9.49 7.88
CA ASN A 41 -13.12 -8.67 7.55
C ASN A 41 -13.01 -7.27 8.16
N ALA A 42 -11.86 -6.63 7.99
CA ALA A 42 -11.55 -5.31 8.53
C ALA A 42 -12.06 -4.19 7.63
N PHE A 43 -12.15 -4.40 6.31
CA PHE A 43 -12.57 -3.39 5.35
C PHE A 43 -14.00 -3.66 4.84
N LEU A 44 -14.92 -2.73 5.09
CA LEU A 44 -16.30 -2.81 4.61
C LEU A 44 -16.45 -2.48 3.13
N SER A 45 -15.55 -1.66 2.58
CA SER A 45 -15.53 -1.26 1.18
C SER A 45 -14.11 -0.85 0.79
N LEU A 46 -13.67 -1.26 -0.39
CA LEU A 46 -12.33 -0.98 -0.92
C LEU A 46 -12.43 -0.22 -2.25
N GLN A 47 -11.75 0.92 -2.33
CA GLN A 47 -11.68 1.78 -3.52
C GLN A 47 -10.31 1.64 -4.20
N GLY A 48 -9.97 0.43 -4.64
CA GLY A 48 -8.62 0.10 -5.11
C GLY A 48 -8.18 0.87 -6.36
N GLU A 49 -9.07 1.00 -7.36
CA GLU A 49 -8.78 1.75 -8.58
C GLU A 49 -8.53 3.24 -8.28
N THR A 50 -9.42 3.89 -7.54
CA THR A 50 -9.26 5.29 -7.15
C THR A 50 -7.99 5.52 -6.32
N ALA A 51 -7.64 4.58 -5.44
CA ALA A 51 -6.41 4.68 -4.65
C ALA A 51 -5.18 4.74 -5.56
N LEU A 52 -5.12 3.88 -6.59
CA LEU A 52 -4.01 3.87 -7.56
C LEU A 52 -4.00 5.12 -8.45
N GLU A 53 -5.16 5.62 -8.89
CA GLU A 53 -5.24 6.87 -9.67
C GLU A 53 -4.72 8.10 -8.90
N THR A 54 -4.82 8.07 -7.57
CA THR A 54 -4.37 9.16 -6.69
C THR A 54 -2.96 8.97 -6.13
N ALA A 55 -2.20 7.99 -6.62
CA ALA A 55 -0.84 7.67 -6.15
C ALA A 55 0.25 8.14 -7.14
N PRO A 56 0.51 9.46 -7.26
CA PRO A 56 1.52 10.03 -8.17
C PRO A 56 2.96 9.86 -7.69
#